data_AF-A0A1Y0BLE2-F1
#
_entry.id   AF-A0A1Y0BLE2-F1
#
_cell.length_a   1.000
_cell.length_b   1.000
_cell.length_c   1.000
_cell.angle_alpha   90.00
_cell.angle_beta   90.00
_cell.angle_gamma   90.00
#
_symmetry.space_group_name_H-M   'P 1'
#
loop_
_entity.id
_entity.type
_entity.pdbx_description
1 polymer ?
#
loop_
_entity_poly.entity_id
_entity_poly.type
_entity_poly.pdbx_seq_one_letter_code
_entity_poly.pdbx_strand_id
1 'polypeptide(L)'
;MSSKLRFSATALTIFICGSCFANSFAQTQIQGQVLISELRLAGEAGVEDEFVEIYNNTDSDIFVTATDQSAGWAVVVSFGQITGPLFIIPNGTRIPARGHFLGANENGYSLSAYPSGNPTGTKVPFGITPGPFATAIPNATWAFDIPENDLTVGLALFSTSNTISQDLGNRLDAFGMAKAPTLFREGAGFPSAPFNRTLVRDMRTLTGIPKDKDDNAADFLLLSDGGRTGSVSAGELLGAPGPENLSSPVTNVHPLKATLLDPVAGSNGPPNRERRPNVEPNANLGVLLIRRTIINKGSEPISRLRFRVVDVTGPGSENTCGSAVCADVRVLSSQDGEAGSPNIGVVTVRGLTLEQPPVQANGGGFNSSVSADSITLQTPLVPGASVNVEFKLGVMRTGAFRLLVNYEAQNFSVLTQPGARSRQISKN
;
A
#
# COMPACT_ATOMS: atom_id res chain seq x y z
N MET A 1 -1.35 -91.59 -17.69
CA MET A 1 -1.37 -90.93 -16.37
C MET A 1 -1.04 -89.46 -16.56
N SER A 2 -1.85 -88.61 -15.95
CA SER A 2 -1.94 -87.16 -16.16
C SER A 2 -0.66 -86.41 -15.77
N SER A 3 -0.11 -85.61 -16.69
CA SER A 3 0.76 -84.48 -16.36
C SER A 3 0.48 -83.32 -17.32
N LYS A 4 -0.58 -82.56 -17.05
CA LYS A 4 -0.85 -81.28 -17.73
C LYS A 4 -0.52 -80.15 -16.77
N LEU A 5 0.69 -79.60 -16.94
CA LEU A 5 1.04 -78.28 -16.45
C LEU A 5 0.44 -77.25 -17.43
N ARG A 6 -0.46 -76.39 -16.96
CA ARG A 6 -0.93 -75.20 -17.70
C ARG A 6 -1.01 -74.03 -16.73
N PHE A 7 -0.11 -73.07 -16.87
CA PHE A 7 -0.35 -71.68 -16.50
C PHE A 7 -0.20 -70.85 -17.77
N SER A 8 -1.31 -70.24 -18.19
CA SER A 8 -1.37 -69.24 -19.26
C SER A 8 -2.32 -68.15 -18.77
N ALA A 9 -1.79 -66.94 -18.62
CA ALA A 9 -2.53 -65.69 -18.69
C ALA A 9 -1.51 -64.55 -18.75
N THR A 10 -1.11 -64.17 -19.96
CA THR A 10 -0.46 -62.88 -20.22
C THR A 10 -1.55 -61.81 -20.13
N ALA A 11 -1.57 -61.05 -19.03
CA ALA A 11 -2.48 -59.92 -18.89
C ALA A 11 -1.90 -58.70 -19.62
N LEU A 12 -2.43 -58.43 -20.81
CA LEU A 12 -2.30 -57.18 -21.54
C LEU A 12 -3.00 -56.08 -20.71
N THR A 13 -2.23 -55.21 -20.06
CA THR A 13 -2.80 -54.08 -19.31
C THR A 13 -3.01 -52.91 -20.28
N ILE A 14 -4.27 -52.57 -20.47
CA ILE A 14 -4.75 -51.41 -21.22
C ILE A 14 -4.32 -50.13 -20.49
N PHE A 15 -3.55 -49.28 -21.17
CA PHE A 15 -3.29 -47.90 -20.75
C PHE A 15 -4.49 -47.05 -21.19
N ILE A 16 -5.35 -46.67 -20.23
CA ILE A 16 -6.30 -45.56 -20.42
C ILE A 16 -5.89 -44.44 -19.47
N CYS A 17 -5.54 -43.33 -20.11
CA CYS A 17 -5.31 -42.01 -19.56
C CYS A 17 -6.59 -41.44 -18.91
N GLY A 18 -6.42 -40.60 -17.88
CA GLY A 18 -7.42 -39.59 -17.55
C GLY A 18 -8.00 -39.62 -16.14
N SER A 19 -7.18 -39.34 -15.13
CA SER A 19 -7.63 -38.64 -13.94
C SER A 19 -6.43 -37.98 -13.28
N CYS A 20 -6.03 -36.82 -13.81
CA CYS A 20 -5.29 -35.84 -13.03
C CYS A 20 -6.23 -35.38 -11.90
N PHE A 21 -6.03 -35.93 -10.71
CA PHE A 21 -6.47 -35.27 -9.49
C PHE A 21 -5.73 -33.93 -9.45
N ALA A 22 -6.39 -32.85 -9.90
CA ALA A 22 -5.90 -31.51 -9.69
C ALA A 22 -5.83 -31.29 -8.18
N ASN A 23 -4.66 -30.89 -7.69
CA ASN A 23 -4.39 -30.60 -6.29
C ASN A 23 -5.39 -29.55 -5.78
N SER A 24 -6.44 -29.98 -5.09
CA SER A 24 -7.29 -29.10 -4.27
C SER A 24 -6.57 -28.54 -3.03
N PHE A 25 -5.31 -28.95 -2.81
CA PHE A 25 -4.47 -28.50 -1.70
C PHE A 25 -3.69 -27.20 -1.93
N ALA A 26 -3.65 -26.66 -3.15
CA ALA A 26 -2.87 -25.44 -3.44
C ALA A 26 -3.61 -24.13 -3.15
N GLN A 27 -4.96 -24.14 -3.11
CA GLN A 27 -5.76 -22.91 -3.09
C GLN A 27 -6.13 -22.46 -1.67
N THR A 28 -6.25 -23.38 -0.70
CA THR A 28 -6.38 -23.06 0.74
C THR A 28 -5.14 -22.34 1.29
N GLN A 29 -4.03 -22.35 0.56
CA GLN A 29 -2.76 -21.75 1.00
C GLN A 29 -2.70 -20.23 0.80
N ILE A 30 -3.66 -19.59 0.10
CA ILE A 30 -3.57 -18.15 -0.29
C ILE A 30 -4.52 -17.24 0.51
N GLN A 31 -5.50 -17.78 1.26
CA GLN A 31 -6.36 -16.95 2.12
C GLN A 31 -5.53 -16.24 3.20
N GLY A 32 -5.75 -14.94 3.41
CA GLY A 32 -4.95 -14.10 4.32
C GLY A 32 -3.55 -13.72 3.80
N GLN A 33 -3.14 -14.25 2.64
CA GLN A 33 -1.88 -13.87 1.96
C GLN A 33 -2.05 -12.70 1.00
N VAL A 34 -3.28 -12.46 0.53
CA VAL A 34 -3.61 -11.36 -0.38
C VAL A 34 -4.84 -10.66 0.16
N LEU A 35 -4.71 -9.35 0.39
CA LEU A 35 -5.69 -8.55 1.10
C LEU A 35 -6.12 -7.35 0.26
N ILE A 36 -7.35 -6.88 0.44
CA ILE A 36 -7.77 -5.51 0.15
C ILE A 36 -7.11 -4.62 1.23
N SER A 37 -6.20 -3.75 0.83
CA SER A 37 -5.44 -2.88 1.75
C SER A 37 -6.03 -1.48 1.88
N GLU A 38 -6.59 -0.96 0.79
CA GLU A 38 -7.15 0.38 0.75
C GLU A 38 -8.31 0.42 -0.25
N LEU A 39 -9.37 1.15 0.08
CA LEU A 39 -10.43 1.43 -0.88
C LEU A 39 -11.07 2.79 -0.65
N ARG A 40 -11.65 3.31 -1.72
CA ARG A 40 -12.46 4.52 -1.73
C ARG A 40 -13.66 4.27 -2.63
N LEU A 41 -14.85 4.56 -2.11
CA LEU A 41 -16.12 4.38 -2.83
C LEU A 41 -16.64 5.67 -3.48
N ALA A 42 -16.01 6.81 -3.15
CA ALA A 42 -16.21 8.10 -3.79
C ALA A 42 -15.16 9.08 -3.25
N GLY A 43 -14.84 10.13 -4.00
CA GLY A 43 -13.75 11.06 -3.67
C GLY A 43 -14.04 12.51 -4.06
N GLU A 44 -13.04 13.38 -3.93
CA GLU A 44 -13.18 14.80 -4.19
C GLU A 44 -13.55 15.13 -5.65
N ALA A 45 -13.18 14.26 -6.60
CA ALA A 45 -13.51 14.45 -8.01
C ALA A 45 -14.92 13.99 -8.38
N GLY A 46 -15.66 13.32 -7.49
CA GLY A 46 -17.03 12.89 -7.73
C GLY A 46 -17.36 11.53 -7.11
N VAL A 47 -18.57 11.04 -7.41
CA VAL A 47 -19.04 9.71 -6.99
C VAL A 47 -18.17 8.60 -7.59
N GLU A 48 -17.79 8.75 -8.87
CA GLU A 48 -16.90 7.81 -9.56
C GLU A 48 -15.39 7.98 -9.24
N ASP A 49 -15.01 8.79 -8.24
CA ASP A 49 -13.61 8.89 -7.77
C ASP A 49 -13.30 7.74 -6.80
N GLU A 50 -13.16 6.55 -7.39
CA GLU A 50 -13.14 5.27 -6.70
C GLU A 50 -11.85 4.50 -7.00
N PHE A 51 -11.38 3.74 -6.02
CA PHE A 51 -10.31 2.76 -6.23
C PHE A 51 -10.37 1.64 -5.20
N VAL A 52 -9.74 0.52 -5.56
CA VAL A 52 -9.52 -0.64 -4.70
C VAL A 52 -8.07 -1.07 -4.86
N GLU A 53 -7.37 -1.20 -3.75
CA GLU A 53 -5.99 -1.64 -3.70
C GLU A 53 -5.90 -3.04 -3.09
N ILE A 54 -5.14 -3.90 -3.74
CA ILE A 54 -4.83 -5.25 -3.31
C ILE A 54 -3.37 -5.33 -2.88
N TYR A 55 -3.09 -6.01 -1.78
CA TYR A 55 -1.78 -6.13 -1.16
C TYR A 55 -1.36 -7.59 -1.01
N ASN A 56 -0.12 -7.91 -1.36
CA ASN A 56 0.52 -9.18 -1.06
C ASN A 56 1.11 -9.16 0.35
N ASN A 57 0.46 -9.84 1.28
CA ASN A 57 0.85 -9.95 2.69
C ASN A 57 1.95 -11.00 2.95
N THR A 58 2.64 -11.49 1.92
CA THR A 58 3.73 -12.45 2.07
C THR A 58 5.10 -11.81 1.83
N ASP A 59 6.15 -12.50 2.29
CA ASP A 59 7.54 -12.14 2.04
C ASP A 59 8.07 -12.75 0.72
N SER A 60 7.18 -13.14 -0.19
CA SER A 60 7.52 -13.71 -1.49
C SER A 60 6.60 -13.17 -2.58
N ASP A 61 7.08 -13.20 -3.82
CA ASP A 61 6.24 -12.81 -4.94
C ASP A 61 5.09 -13.79 -5.12
N ILE A 62 3.91 -13.25 -5.41
CA ILE A 62 2.74 -14.02 -5.79
C ILE A 62 2.55 -13.92 -7.31
N PHE A 63 2.37 -15.06 -7.95
CA PHE A 63 1.97 -15.13 -9.36
C PHE A 63 0.51 -15.57 -9.43
N VAL A 64 -0.34 -14.67 -9.91
CA VAL A 64 -1.78 -14.91 -10.02
C VAL A 64 -2.02 -16.13 -10.90
N THR A 65 -2.72 -17.11 -10.35
CA THR A 65 -3.07 -18.36 -11.05
C THR A 65 -4.45 -18.80 -10.57
N ALA A 66 -5.43 -18.82 -11.49
CA ALA A 66 -6.71 -19.49 -11.28
C ALA A 66 -6.58 -20.98 -11.60
N THR A 67 -7.16 -21.83 -10.75
CA THR A 67 -7.07 -23.30 -10.85
C THR A 67 -8.17 -23.91 -11.73
N ASP A 68 -9.18 -23.11 -12.08
CA ASP A 68 -10.38 -23.53 -12.81
C ASP A 68 -10.40 -23.07 -14.28
N GLN A 69 -9.23 -22.70 -14.82
CA GLN A 69 -9.03 -22.20 -16.19
C GLN A 69 -9.71 -20.85 -16.49
N SER A 70 -10.25 -20.16 -15.48
CA SER A 70 -10.72 -18.78 -15.63
C SER A 70 -9.55 -17.83 -15.89
N ALA A 71 -9.84 -16.59 -16.31
CA ALA A 71 -8.85 -15.63 -16.81
C ALA A 71 -7.89 -15.09 -15.74
N GLY A 72 -8.17 -15.33 -14.46
CA GLY A 72 -7.43 -14.78 -13.33
C GLY A 72 -8.27 -14.67 -12.08
N TRP A 73 -7.76 -13.93 -11.10
CA TRP A 73 -8.49 -13.56 -9.89
C TRP A 73 -9.41 -12.38 -10.18
N ALA A 74 -10.56 -12.30 -9.50
CA ALA A 74 -11.53 -11.23 -9.73
C ALA A 74 -11.83 -10.45 -8.45
N VAL A 75 -11.85 -9.13 -8.54
CA VAL A 75 -12.50 -8.28 -7.53
C VAL A 75 -13.92 -8.04 -8.00
N VAL A 76 -14.88 -8.44 -7.17
CA VAL A 76 -16.31 -8.43 -7.50
C VAL A 76 -17.04 -7.56 -6.50
N VAL A 77 -18.06 -6.85 -6.99
CA VAL A 77 -18.88 -5.99 -6.15
C VAL A 77 -20.32 -6.50 -6.03
N SER A 78 -20.94 -6.22 -4.89
CA SER A 78 -22.34 -6.49 -4.62
C SER A 78 -23.02 -5.29 -3.94
N PHE A 79 -24.24 -4.96 -4.37
CA PHE A 79 -25.11 -3.93 -3.78
C PHE A 79 -26.48 -4.55 -3.45
N GLY A 80 -26.48 -5.60 -2.64
CA GLY A 80 -27.67 -6.44 -2.39
C GLY A 80 -27.96 -7.51 -3.46
N GLN A 81 -27.31 -7.42 -4.61
CA GLN A 81 -27.17 -8.50 -5.60
C GLN A 81 -25.72 -8.50 -6.13
N ILE A 82 -25.22 -9.65 -6.62
CA ILE A 82 -23.91 -9.74 -7.27
C ILE A 82 -24.02 -9.08 -8.65
N THR A 83 -23.23 -8.03 -8.90
CA THR A 83 -23.32 -7.24 -10.13
C THR A 83 -22.32 -7.68 -11.19
N GLY A 84 -21.14 -8.16 -10.77
CA GLY A 84 -20.07 -8.60 -11.67
C GLY A 84 -18.69 -8.15 -11.17
N PRO A 85 -17.60 -8.50 -11.89
CA PRO A 85 -16.27 -8.06 -11.53
C PRO A 85 -16.14 -6.55 -11.75
N LEU A 86 -15.55 -5.84 -10.78
CA LEU A 86 -14.93 -4.53 -11.04
C LEU A 86 -13.80 -4.75 -12.04
N PHE A 87 -12.88 -5.66 -11.72
CA PHE A 87 -11.77 -6.01 -12.59
C PHE A 87 -11.27 -7.44 -12.35
N ILE A 88 -10.50 -7.93 -13.31
CA ILE A 88 -9.77 -9.20 -13.24
C ILE A 88 -8.28 -8.88 -13.14
N ILE A 89 -7.60 -9.53 -12.19
CA ILE A 89 -6.14 -9.59 -12.14
C ILE A 89 -5.73 -10.79 -13.00
N PRO A 90 -5.11 -10.60 -14.18
CA PRO A 90 -4.88 -11.70 -15.12
C PRO A 90 -3.92 -12.76 -14.57
N ASN A 91 -4.13 -14.01 -15.00
CA ASN A 91 -3.15 -15.08 -14.77
C ASN A 91 -1.74 -14.66 -15.24
N GLY A 92 -0.73 -14.99 -14.44
CA GLY A 92 0.66 -14.59 -14.68
C GLY A 92 1.04 -13.21 -14.16
N THR A 93 0.09 -12.42 -13.67
CA THR A 93 0.42 -11.16 -12.95
C THR A 93 1.30 -11.46 -11.76
N ARG A 94 2.48 -10.83 -11.69
CA ARG A 94 3.37 -10.89 -10.53
C ARG A 94 3.05 -9.75 -9.58
N ILE A 95 2.49 -10.06 -8.41
CA ILE A 95 2.36 -9.10 -7.30
C ILE A 95 3.59 -9.28 -6.41
N PRO A 96 4.51 -8.29 -6.33
CA PRO A 96 5.73 -8.42 -5.57
C PRO A 96 5.47 -8.77 -4.09
N ALA A 97 6.43 -9.39 -3.41
CA ALA A 97 6.43 -9.51 -1.95
C ALA A 97 6.16 -8.12 -1.32
N ARG A 98 5.16 -8.03 -0.42
CA ARG A 98 4.74 -6.76 0.20
C ARG A 98 4.35 -5.68 -0.81
N GLY A 99 4.01 -6.08 -2.04
CA GLY A 99 3.62 -5.22 -3.15
C GLY A 99 2.12 -5.13 -3.34
N HIS A 100 1.73 -4.26 -4.28
CA HIS A 100 0.35 -3.83 -4.44
C HIS A 100 -0.15 -4.02 -5.87
N PHE A 101 -1.47 -4.06 -6.06
CA PHE A 101 -2.15 -3.98 -7.34
C PHE A 101 -3.32 -3.01 -7.22
N LEU A 102 -3.38 -2.03 -8.11
CA LEU A 102 -4.38 -0.96 -8.05
C LEU A 102 -5.45 -1.15 -9.13
N GLY A 103 -6.71 -1.20 -8.75
CA GLY A 103 -7.84 -0.99 -9.64
C GLY A 103 -8.49 0.37 -9.37
N ALA A 104 -8.90 1.11 -10.40
CA ALA A 104 -9.68 2.34 -10.20
C ALA A 104 -10.76 2.56 -11.26
N ASN A 105 -11.76 3.38 -10.94
CA ASN A 105 -12.78 3.78 -11.90
C ASN A 105 -12.20 4.79 -12.90
N GLU A 106 -12.20 4.46 -14.18
CA GLU A 106 -11.59 5.30 -15.22
C GLU A 106 -12.38 6.59 -15.50
N ASN A 107 -13.64 6.67 -15.05
CA ASN A 107 -14.47 7.87 -15.23
C ASN A 107 -14.10 9.00 -14.26
N GLY A 108 -13.63 8.68 -13.05
CA GLY A 108 -13.48 9.67 -11.98
C GLY A 108 -12.19 9.62 -11.15
N TYR A 109 -11.32 8.61 -11.33
CA TYR A 109 -10.13 8.43 -10.49
C TYR A 109 -9.19 9.64 -10.48
N SER A 110 -9.10 10.32 -9.33
CA SER A 110 -8.40 11.59 -9.18
C SER A 110 -6.92 11.47 -8.79
N LEU A 111 -6.47 10.28 -8.39
CA LEU A 111 -5.17 10.08 -7.74
C LEU A 111 -4.09 9.54 -8.67
N SER A 112 -4.33 9.53 -9.99
CA SER A 112 -3.40 8.99 -11.00
C SER A 112 -2.03 9.68 -11.06
N ALA A 113 -1.90 10.88 -10.50
CA ALA A 113 -0.65 11.62 -10.38
C ALA A 113 0.10 11.36 -9.07
N TYR A 114 -0.46 10.57 -8.12
CA TYR A 114 0.23 10.26 -6.87
C TYR A 114 1.55 9.58 -7.19
N PRO A 115 2.68 9.97 -6.58
CA PRO A 115 3.95 9.31 -6.85
C PRO A 115 3.83 7.80 -6.61
N SER A 116 4.44 6.98 -7.46
CA SER A 116 4.44 5.52 -7.35
C SER A 116 5.88 5.01 -7.27
N GLY A 117 6.41 4.32 -8.27
CA GLY A 117 7.77 3.79 -8.26
C GLY A 117 8.80 4.63 -9.00
N ASN A 118 9.87 3.97 -9.40
CA ASN A 118 10.83 4.46 -10.37
C ASN A 118 10.15 4.78 -11.72
N PRO A 119 10.57 5.84 -12.41
CA PRO A 119 10.01 6.19 -13.72
C PRO A 119 10.33 5.10 -14.76
N THR A 120 9.31 4.60 -15.44
CA THR A 120 9.41 3.50 -16.42
C THR A 120 9.78 3.95 -17.85
N GLY A 121 10.33 5.16 -18.00
CA GLY A 121 10.77 5.70 -19.31
C GLY A 121 9.66 5.86 -20.36
N THR A 122 8.40 5.66 -20.01
CA THR A 122 7.25 5.75 -20.91
C THR A 122 6.41 6.99 -20.60
N LYS A 123 5.88 7.58 -21.66
CA LYS A 123 5.28 8.92 -21.77
C LYS A 123 4.46 9.33 -20.54
N VAL A 124 4.86 10.44 -19.91
CA VAL A 124 3.94 11.23 -19.08
C VAL A 124 2.73 11.64 -19.93
N PRO A 125 1.49 11.50 -19.42
CA PRO A 125 0.32 12.10 -20.06
C PRO A 125 0.57 13.60 -20.33
N PHE A 126 0.06 14.07 -21.47
CA PHE A 126 0.30 15.43 -21.96
C PHE A 126 -0.16 16.45 -20.90
N GLY A 127 0.77 17.26 -20.38
CA GLY A 127 0.49 18.32 -19.40
C GLY A 127 1.04 18.12 -17.98
N ILE A 128 1.65 16.97 -17.68
CA ILE A 128 2.35 16.74 -16.39
C ILE A 128 3.85 16.94 -16.58
N THR A 129 4.46 17.84 -15.80
CA THR A 129 5.93 17.94 -15.72
C THR A 129 6.48 16.65 -15.11
N PRO A 130 7.40 15.93 -15.76
CA PRO A 130 7.96 14.69 -15.21
C PRO A 130 8.59 14.95 -13.83
N GLY A 131 8.05 14.30 -12.80
CA GLY A 131 8.70 14.19 -11.50
C GLY A 131 9.80 13.12 -11.52
N PRO A 132 10.61 13.02 -10.44
CA PRO A 132 11.64 11.99 -10.33
C PRO A 132 11.11 10.55 -10.26
N PHE A 133 9.78 10.37 -10.15
CA PHE A 133 9.10 9.10 -9.92
C PHE A 133 7.96 8.89 -10.92
N ALA A 134 7.61 7.62 -11.17
CA ALA A 134 6.37 7.25 -11.85
C ALA A 134 5.15 7.65 -11.00
N THR A 135 3.95 7.48 -11.54
CA THR A 135 2.70 7.79 -10.84
C THR A 135 1.80 6.57 -10.68
N ALA A 136 0.85 6.65 -9.75
CA ALA A 136 -0.09 5.59 -9.36
C ALA A 136 -1.21 5.43 -10.40
N ILE A 137 -0.83 5.14 -11.64
CA ILE A 137 -1.75 4.74 -12.70
C ILE A 137 -2.33 3.37 -12.34
N PRO A 138 -3.65 3.16 -12.44
CA PRO A 138 -4.27 1.87 -12.14
C PRO A 138 -3.70 0.74 -13.01
N ASN A 139 -3.55 -0.44 -12.42
CA ASN A 139 -3.19 -1.67 -13.13
C ASN A 139 -4.40 -2.30 -13.86
N ALA A 140 -5.60 -2.04 -13.36
CA ALA A 140 -6.86 -2.37 -14.01
C ALA A 140 -7.90 -1.24 -13.81
N THR A 141 -8.92 -1.20 -14.67
CA THR A 141 -9.98 -0.20 -14.59
C THR A 141 -11.37 -0.81 -14.70
N TRP A 142 -12.36 -0.04 -14.26
CA TRP A 142 -13.79 -0.24 -14.53
C TRP A 142 -14.44 1.11 -14.85
N ALA A 143 -15.67 1.11 -15.37
CA ALA A 143 -16.33 2.31 -15.90
C ALA A 143 -17.79 2.45 -15.44
N PHE A 144 -18.09 2.02 -14.21
CA PHE A 144 -19.40 2.16 -13.60
C PHE A 144 -19.28 2.53 -12.12
N ASP A 145 -20.24 3.31 -11.64
CA ASP A 145 -20.31 3.78 -10.27
C ASP A 145 -20.63 2.65 -9.27
N ILE A 146 -19.93 2.66 -8.14
CA ILE A 146 -20.18 1.85 -6.95
C ILE A 146 -21.02 2.74 -6.02
N PRO A 147 -22.32 2.43 -5.80
CA PRO A 147 -23.19 3.26 -4.97
C PRO A 147 -22.56 3.59 -3.61
N GLU A 148 -22.26 4.86 -3.39
CA GLU A 148 -21.72 5.32 -2.12
C GLU A 148 -22.83 5.37 -1.05
N ASN A 149 -22.46 5.38 0.24
CA ASN A 149 -23.40 5.44 1.37
C ASN A 149 -24.45 4.32 1.45
N ASP A 150 -24.39 3.30 0.59
CA ASP A 150 -25.26 2.13 0.64
C ASP A 150 -24.67 1.05 1.56
N LEU A 151 -25.41 0.71 2.62
CA LEU A 151 -25.00 -0.31 3.58
C LEU A 151 -24.99 -1.73 3.01
N THR A 152 -25.51 -1.96 1.80
CA THR A 152 -25.49 -3.24 1.09
C THR A 152 -24.24 -3.43 0.23
N VAL A 153 -23.40 -2.41 0.08
CA VAL A 153 -22.16 -2.46 -0.69
C VAL A 153 -21.15 -3.39 -0.04
N GLY A 154 -20.63 -4.33 -0.83
CA GLY A 154 -19.46 -5.12 -0.46
C GLY A 154 -18.64 -5.54 -1.66
N LEU A 155 -17.36 -5.77 -1.41
CA LEU A 155 -16.34 -6.18 -2.36
C LEU A 155 -15.73 -7.49 -1.87
N ALA A 156 -15.45 -8.40 -2.79
CA ALA A 156 -14.71 -9.61 -2.50
C ALA A 156 -13.67 -9.88 -3.57
N LEU A 157 -12.47 -10.22 -3.13
CA LEU A 157 -11.42 -10.75 -3.97
C LEU A 157 -11.57 -12.27 -4.04
N PHE A 158 -11.71 -12.80 -5.25
CA PHE A 158 -11.80 -14.24 -5.50
C PHE A 158 -10.57 -14.71 -6.25
N SER A 159 -10.12 -15.91 -5.92
CA SER A 159 -9.05 -16.64 -6.63
C SER A 159 -9.48 -17.18 -8.01
N THR A 160 -10.64 -16.77 -8.51
CA THR A 160 -11.22 -17.15 -9.79
C THR A 160 -12.08 -16.02 -10.36
N SER A 161 -12.15 -15.95 -11.68
CA SER A 161 -13.08 -15.08 -12.44
C SER A 161 -14.29 -15.85 -12.99
N ASN A 162 -14.38 -17.16 -12.72
CA ASN A 162 -15.58 -17.94 -13.00
C ASN A 162 -16.65 -17.63 -11.96
N THR A 163 -17.73 -16.95 -12.38
CA THR A 163 -18.81 -16.49 -11.50
C THR A 163 -19.53 -17.62 -10.77
N ILE A 164 -19.53 -18.84 -11.32
CA ILE A 164 -20.14 -20.02 -10.68
C ILE A 164 -19.30 -20.48 -9.47
N SER A 165 -17.99 -20.25 -9.51
CA SER A 165 -17.03 -20.64 -8.47
C SER A 165 -16.77 -19.52 -7.45
N GLN A 166 -17.48 -18.40 -7.52
CA GLN A 166 -17.32 -17.29 -6.57
C GLN A 166 -18.09 -17.59 -5.29
N ASP A 167 -17.48 -18.41 -4.44
CA ASP A 167 -17.98 -18.85 -3.14
C ASP A 167 -16.97 -18.58 -2.02
N LEU A 168 -17.31 -18.92 -0.78
CA LEU A 168 -16.42 -18.73 0.37
C LEU A 168 -15.13 -19.55 0.30
N GLY A 169 -15.10 -20.66 -0.44
CA GLY A 169 -13.90 -21.49 -0.60
C GLY A 169 -12.89 -20.87 -1.56
N ASN A 170 -13.35 -20.04 -2.50
CA ASN A 170 -12.50 -19.33 -3.45
C ASN A 170 -12.27 -17.85 -3.07
N ARG A 171 -12.91 -17.35 -2.02
CA ARG A 171 -12.73 -15.97 -1.52
C ARG A 171 -11.39 -15.84 -0.79
N LEU A 172 -10.57 -14.88 -1.25
CA LEU A 172 -9.27 -14.57 -0.66
C LEU A 172 -9.38 -13.52 0.46
N ASP A 173 -10.18 -12.48 0.23
CA ASP A 173 -10.47 -11.40 1.18
C ASP A 173 -11.80 -10.72 0.79
N ALA A 174 -12.42 -10.00 1.72
CA ALA A 174 -13.58 -9.16 1.45
C ALA A 174 -13.65 -7.92 2.35
N PHE A 175 -14.21 -6.85 1.80
CA PHE A 175 -14.63 -5.69 2.55
C PHE A 175 -16.07 -5.36 2.21
N GLY A 176 -16.95 -5.25 3.20
CA GLY A 176 -18.30 -4.79 2.94
C GLY A 176 -18.96 -4.13 4.14
N MET A 177 -20.00 -3.36 3.84
CA MET A 177 -20.79 -2.64 4.83
C MET A 177 -21.68 -3.59 5.65
N ALA A 178 -22.27 -3.05 6.72
CA ALA A 178 -23.03 -3.81 7.71
C ALA A 178 -24.27 -4.59 7.18
N LYS A 179 -24.71 -4.36 5.94
CA LYS A 179 -25.79 -5.11 5.27
C LYS A 179 -25.34 -5.78 3.96
N ALA A 180 -24.06 -5.75 3.63
CA ALA A 180 -23.54 -6.50 2.48
C ALA A 180 -23.76 -8.01 2.68
N PRO A 181 -23.93 -8.79 1.59
CA PRO A 181 -24.00 -10.24 1.71
C PRO A 181 -22.76 -10.80 2.41
N THR A 182 -22.89 -11.89 3.16
CA THR A 182 -21.78 -12.49 3.93
C THR A 182 -20.59 -12.88 3.07
N LEU A 183 -20.82 -13.17 1.78
CA LEU A 183 -19.76 -13.45 0.83
C LEU A 183 -18.89 -12.22 0.50
N PHE A 184 -19.43 -11.01 0.65
CA PHE A 184 -18.80 -9.73 0.29
C PHE A 184 -18.43 -8.87 1.50
N ARG A 185 -18.34 -9.49 2.69
CA ARG A 185 -17.85 -8.85 3.91
C ARG A 185 -17.21 -9.86 4.84
N GLU A 186 -16.50 -9.34 5.83
CA GLU A 186 -15.98 -10.11 6.95
C GLU A 186 -16.58 -9.60 8.26
N GLY A 187 -16.70 -10.50 9.24
CA GLY A 187 -17.40 -10.23 10.48
C GLY A 187 -18.81 -9.66 10.25
N ALA A 188 -19.14 -8.61 11.00
CA ALA A 188 -20.41 -7.89 10.87
C ALA A 188 -20.44 -6.92 9.67
N GLY A 189 -19.33 -6.72 8.97
CA GLY A 189 -19.12 -5.65 8.01
C GLY A 189 -18.82 -4.29 8.68
N PHE A 190 -18.37 -3.33 7.87
CA PHE A 190 -18.07 -1.98 8.32
C PHE A 190 -19.37 -1.20 8.59
N PRO A 191 -19.48 -0.43 9.70
CA PRO A 191 -20.75 0.21 10.07
C PRO A 191 -21.30 1.19 9.03
N SER A 192 -20.46 2.07 8.50
CA SER A 192 -20.79 3.04 7.46
C SER A 192 -19.52 3.76 6.97
N ALA A 193 -19.44 4.11 5.69
CA ALA A 193 -18.44 5.05 5.17
C ALA A 193 -19.16 6.17 4.42
N PRO A 194 -19.08 7.43 4.91
CA PRO A 194 -19.60 8.59 4.20
C PRO A 194 -18.91 8.84 2.85
N PHE A 195 -19.54 9.64 1.99
CA PHE A 195 -18.92 10.19 0.77
C PHE A 195 -17.57 10.87 1.06
N ASN A 196 -16.64 10.75 0.10
CA ASN A 196 -15.28 11.29 0.17
C ASN A 196 -14.52 10.84 1.42
N ARG A 197 -14.45 9.52 1.61
CA ARG A 197 -13.65 8.87 2.65
C ARG A 197 -12.85 7.74 2.07
N THR A 198 -11.70 7.51 2.67
CA THR A 198 -10.85 6.38 2.33
C THR A 198 -10.84 5.41 3.49
N LEU A 199 -11.02 4.13 3.20
CA LEU A 199 -10.84 3.05 4.16
C LEU A 199 -9.46 2.45 3.93
N VAL A 200 -8.64 2.43 4.98
CA VAL A 200 -7.31 1.83 4.94
C VAL A 200 -7.26 0.70 5.95
N ARG A 201 -6.59 -0.39 5.61
CA ARG A 201 -6.34 -1.46 6.58
C ARG A 201 -5.42 -0.93 7.69
N ASP A 202 -5.70 -1.29 8.93
CA ASP A 202 -5.01 -0.79 10.12
C ASP A 202 -3.59 -1.36 10.16
N MET A 203 -2.61 -0.48 9.94
CA MET A 203 -1.19 -0.82 9.92
C MET A 203 -0.49 -0.59 11.27
N ARG A 204 -1.22 -0.26 12.34
CA ARG A 204 -0.65 0.01 13.69
C ARG A 204 -0.18 -1.25 14.42
N THR A 205 0.37 -2.22 13.69
CA THR A 205 0.96 -3.42 14.25
C THR A 205 2.45 -3.20 14.50
N LEU A 206 3.01 -3.84 15.54
CA LEU A 206 4.44 -3.72 15.86
C LEU A 206 5.36 -4.25 14.75
N THR A 207 4.81 -5.07 13.84
CA THR A 207 5.51 -5.68 12.72
C THR A 207 5.31 -4.93 11.40
N GLY A 208 4.51 -3.86 11.39
CA GLY A 208 4.23 -3.06 10.18
C GLY A 208 3.50 -3.85 9.09
N ILE A 209 2.79 -4.92 9.48
CA ILE A 209 1.92 -5.70 8.59
C ILE A 209 0.46 -5.29 8.78
N PRO A 210 -0.41 -5.44 7.76
CA PRO A 210 -1.81 -5.13 7.90
C PRO A 210 -2.49 -6.02 8.95
N LYS A 211 -3.42 -5.41 9.70
CA LYS A 211 -4.32 -6.14 10.58
C LYS A 211 -5.35 -6.89 9.75
N ASP A 212 -5.52 -8.17 10.06
CA ASP A 212 -6.44 -9.07 9.37
C ASP A 212 -7.00 -10.07 10.39
N LYS A 213 -8.22 -9.82 10.86
CA LYS A 213 -8.90 -10.59 11.92
C LYS A 213 -10.20 -11.20 11.43
N ASP A 214 -10.41 -11.23 10.12
CA ASP A 214 -11.68 -11.56 9.49
C ASP A 214 -12.83 -10.67 10.04
N ASP A 215 -12.55 -9.40 10.36
CA ASP A 215 -13.53 -8.44 10.88
C ASP A 215 -13.25 -7.04 10.33
N ASN A 216 -14.00 -6.66 9.28
CA ASN A 216 -13.81 -5.38 8.59
C ASN A 216 -13.83 -4.15 9.52
N ALA A 217 -14.66 -4.17 10.58
CA ALA A 217 -14.73 -3.04 11.53
C ALA A 217 -13.51 -2.96 12.46
N ALA A 218 -12.87 -4.10 12.73
CA ALA A 218 -11.61 -4.14 13.47
C ALA A 218 -10.41 -3.85 12.57
N ASP A 219 -10.49 -4.21 11.29
CA ASP A 219 -9.33 -4.25 10.40
C ASP A 219 -9.15 -2.97 9.60
N PHE A 220 -10.19 -2.15 9.41
CA PHE A 220 -10.11 -0.90 8.65
C PHE A 220 -10.25 0.35 9.52
N LEU A 221 -9.55 1.40 9.12
CA LEU A 221 -9.66 2.76 9.61
C LEU A 221 -10.37 3.62 8.58
N LEU A 222 -11.30 4.46 9.01
CA LEU A 222 -11.98 5.44 8.17
C LEU A 222 -11.22 6.76 8.20
N LEU A 223 -10.66 7.16 7.05
CA LEU A 223 -9.87 8.37 6.90
C LEU A 223 -10.65 9.50 6.26
N SER A 224 -10.41 10.70 6.77
CA SER A 224 -10.82 11.96 6.17
C SER A 224 -9.61 12.87 6.00
N ASP A 225 -9.47 13.48 4.83
CA ASP A 225 -8.53 14.58 4.58
C ASP A 225 -8.99 15.91 5.21
N GLY A 226 -10.15 15.87 5.87
CA GLY A 226 -10.86 17.00 6.44
C GLY A 226 -11.55 17.90 5.40
N GLY A 227 -11.49 17.56 4.11
CA GLY A 227 -12.15 18.13 2.92
C GLY A 227 -12.87 19.48 3.03
N ARG A 228 -14.00 19.61 2.31
CA ARG A 228 -14.84 20.84 2.27
C ARG A 228 -15.40 21.26 3.62
N THR A 229 -15.47 20.36 4.60
CA THR A 229 -16.04 20.60 5.94
C THR A 229 -15.01 21.10 6.96
N GLY A 230 -13.72 21.07 6.63
CA GLY A 230 -12.62 21.48 7.52
C GLY A 230 -12.54 20.70 8.84
N SER A 231 -13.24 19.56 8.96
CA SER A 231 -13.45 18.85 10.22
C SER A 231 -13.45 17.34 10.03
N VAL A 232 -12.76 16.64 10.93
CA VAL A 232 -12.78 15.18 11.08
C VAL A 232 -13.92 14.82 12.03
N SER A 233 -14.83 13.95 11.58
CA SER A 233 -16.03 13.58 12.35
C SER A 233 -15.73 12.47 13.36
N ALA A 234 -16.68 12.22 14.28
CA ALA A 234 -16.55 11.12 15.22
C ALA A 234 -16.46 9.77 14.46
N GLY A 235 -15.44 8.96 14.80
CA GLY A 235 -15.16 7.68 14.13
C GLY A 235 -14.25 7.77 12.91
N GLU A 236 -13.88 9.00 12.49
CA GLU A 236 -12.91 9.24 11.42
C GLU A 236 -11.53 9.60 12.02
N LEU A 237 -10.48 9.39 11.24
CA LEU A 237 -9.13 9.88 11.53
C LEU A 237 -8.70 10.88 10.46
N LEU A 238 -7.94 11.91 10.84
CA LEU A 238 -7.25 12.74 9.85
C LEU A 238 -6.28 11.85 9.05
N GLY A 239 -6.37 11.86 7.73
CA GLY A 239 -5.52 11.07 6.85
C GLY A 239 -5.79 11.33 5.38
N ALA A 240 -5.02 10.71 4.50
CA ALA A 240 -5.19 10.84 3.06
C ALA A 240 -5.10 9.47 2.38
N PRO A 241 -5.75 9.28 1.22
CA PRO A 241 -5.47 8.12 0.39
C PRO A 241 -4.02 8.18 -0.09
N GLY A 242 -3.44 7.02 -0.35
CA GLY A 242 -2.08 6.94 -0.86
C GLY A 242 -1.89 5.72 -1.75
N PRO A 243 -2.54 5.69 -2.93
CA PRO A 243 -2.71 4.49 -3.74
C PRO A 243 -1.38 3.96 -4.29
N GLU A 244 -1.27 2.64 -4.31
CA GLU A 244 -0.07 1.89 -4.69
C GLU A 244 -0.39 0.88 -5.78
N ASN A 245 0.36 0.95 -6.87
CA ASN A 245 0.24 0.02 -8.00
C ASN A 245 1.43 -0.95 -8.01
N LEU A 246 1.50 -1.85 -9.00
CA LEU A 246 2.58 -2.84 -9.13
C LEU A 246 4.01 -2.26 -9.18
N SER A 247 4.15 -0.95 -9.45
CA SER A 247 5.46 -0.29 -9.48
C SER A 247 5.83 0.42 -8.17
N SER A 248 4.90 0.56 -7.22
CA SER A 248 5.12 1.30 -5.99
C SER A 248 6.21 0.69 -5.11
N PRO A 249 6.91 1.51 -4.30
CA PRO A 249 7.84 1.01 -3.31
C PRO A 249 7.11 0.12 -2.31
N VAL A 250 7.83 -0.85 -1.75
CA VAL A 250 7.24 -1.90 -0.91
C VAL A 250 7.77 -1.84 0.52
N THR A 251 6.93 -2.23 1.46
CA THR A 251 7.23 -2.21 2.90
C THR A 251 8.04 -3.45 3.30
N ASN A 252 8.96 -3.32 4.26
CA ASN A 252 9.60 -4.41 5.02
C ASN A 252 10.42 -5.49 4.27
N VAL A 253 10.54 -5.44 2.95
CA VAL A 253 11.45 -6.36 2.21
C VAL A 253 12.87 -5.82 2.06
N HIS A 254 13.10 -4.56 2.42
CA HIS A 254 14.40 -3.89 2.33
C HIS A 254 14.98 -3.73 3.74
N PRO A 255 16.22 -4.18 3.99
CA PRO A 255 16.88 -3.99 5.28
C PRO A 255 17.35 -2.53 5.43
N LEU A 256 16.41 -1.65 5.76
CA LEU A 256 16.64 -0.26 6.13
C LEU A 256 16.80 -0.16 7.65
N LYS A 257 17.79 0.61 8.09
CA LYS A 257 17.97 0.93 9.51
C LYS A 257 17.87 2.42 9.74
N ALA A 258 17.01 2.83 10.65
CA ALA A 258 16.99 4.20 11.17
C ALA A 258 17.77 4.29 12.48
N THR A 259 18.59 5.32 12.62
CA THR A 259 19.27 5.69 13.87
C THR A 259 18.99 7.15 14.22
N LEU A 260 19.33 7.54 15.45
CA LEU A 260 19.47 8.96 15.79
C LEU A 260 20.52 9.61 14.87
N LEU A 261 20.32 10.89 14.58
CA LEU A 261 21.27 11.71 13.83
C LEU A 261 22.57 11.89 14.64
N ASP A 262 22.43 12.22 15.92
CA ASP A 262 23.50 12.18 16.91
C ASP A 262 23.21 11.03 17.90
N PRO A 263 23.96 9.91 17.84
CA PRO A 263 23.75 8.77 18.74
C PRO A 263 24.06 9.05 20.22
N VAL A 264 24.79 10.12 20.54
CA VAL A 264 25.18 10.49 21.90
C VAL A 264 24.16 11.44 22.53
N ALA A 265 23.56 12.33 21.72
CA ALA A 265 22.50 13.20 22.19
C ALA A 265 21.20 12.42 22.47
N GLY A 266 20.43 12.88 23.45
CA GLY A 266 19.12 12.30 23.74
C GLY A 266 18.18 12.36 22.52
N SER A 267 17.38 11.32 22.32
CA SER A 267 16.41 11.25 21.22
C SER A 267 15.36 12.38 21.24
N ASN A 268 15.17 12.98 22.41
CA ASN A 268 14.13 13.94 22.73
C ASN A 268 14.58 15.41 22.65
N GLY A 269 15.84 15.67 22.34
CA GLY A 269 16.42 17.03 22.24
C GLY A 269 17.29 17.22 20.99
N PRO A 270 17.79 18.45 20.76
CA PRO A 270 18.61 18.74 19.59
C PRO A 270 19.92 17.93 19.57
N PRO A 271 20.40 17.52 18.39
CA PRO A 271 19.84 17.80 17.06
C PRO A 271 18.75 16.80 16.63
N ASN A 272 18.58 15.68 17.35
CA ASN A 272 17.67 14.58 17.01
C ASN A 272 16.19 15.00 16.99
N ARG A 273 15.84 15.95 17.85
CA ARG A 273 14.49 16.49 17.95
C ARG A 273 14.49 17.94 18.40
N GLU A 274 13.79 18.80 17.68
CA GLU A 274 13.84 20.26 17.90
C GLU A 274 12.44 20.88 17.80
N ARG A 275 12.04 21.67 18.80
CA ARG A 275 10.82 22.49 18.72
C ARG A 275 11.18 23.88 18.21
N ARG A 276 10.46 24.34 17.19
CA ARG A 276 10.56 25.72 16.68
C ARG A 276 9.20 26.39 16.79
N PRO A 277 9.08 27.53 17.51
CA PRO A 277 7.78 28.14 17.81
C PRO A 277 7.20 28.95 16.64
N ASN A 278 7.85 28.99 15.48
CA ASN A 278 7.40 29.75 14.32
C ASN A 278 6.09 29.21 13.76
N VAL A 279 5.04 30.02 13.82
CA VAL A 279 3.72 29.68 13.29
C VAL A 279 3.76 29.61 11.77
N GLU A 280 3.11 28.59 11.22
CA GLU A 280 2.88 28.38 9.78
C GLU A 280 1.55 27.62 9.59
N PRO A 281 1.01 27.50 8.37
CA PRO A 281 -0.20 26.72 8.12
C PRO A 281 -0.08 25.31 8.69
N ASN A 282 -1.12 24.84 9.38
CA ASN A 282 -1.15 23.55 10.07
C ASN A 282 -0.14 23.41 11.23
N ALA A 283 0.38 24.53 11.76
CA ALA A 283 1.34 24.56 12.87
C ALA A 283 1.14 25.79 13.78
N ASN A 284 -0.07 25.97 14.32
CA ASN A 284 -0.44 27.14 15.12
C ASN A 284 0.42 27.37 16.38
N LEU A 285 1.09 26.32 16.88
CA LEU A 285 2.02 26.34 18.02
C LEU A 285 3.47 26.06 17.58
N GLY A 286 3.77 26.32 16.31
CA GLY A 286 5.02 26.02 15.66
C GLY A 286 5.20 24.55 15.31
N VAL A 287 6.43 24.17 14.99
CA VAL A 287 6.77 22.87 14.45
C VAL A 287 7.64 22.05 15.40
N LEU A 288 7.61 20.74 15.18
CA LEU A 288 8.50 19.76 15.77
C LEU A 288 9.27 19.06 14.65
N LEU A 289 10.59 19.21 14.66
CA LEU A 289 11.49 18.55 13.72
C LEU A 289 12.04 17.29 14.38
N ILE A 290 11.99 16.17 13.66
CA ILE A 290 12.55 14.88 14.10
C ILE A 290 13.53 14.42 13.03
N ARG A 291 14.79 14.22 13.42
CA ARG A 291 15.87 13.89 12.50
C ARG A 291 16.36 12.47 12.71
N ARG A 292 16.56 11.75 11.61
CA ARG A 292 17.06 10.38 11.62
C ARG A 292 18.09 10.18 10.53
N THR A 293 19.03 9.27 10.77
CA THR A 293 19.92 8.77 9.74
C THR A 293 19.35 7.43 9.26
N ILE A 294 19.04 7.35 7.98
CA ILE A 294 18.54 6.14 7.32
C ILE A 294 19.70 5.48 6.59
N ILE A 295 19.91 4.20 6.85
CA ILE A 295 21.04 3.43 6.33
C ILE A 295 20.50 2.29 5.49
N ASN A 296 21.01 2.13 4.26
CA ASN A 296 20.78 0.94 3.47
C ASN A 296 21.70 -0.18 3.98
N LYS A 297 21.13 -1.20 4.64
CA LYS A 297 21.87 -2.40 5.09
C LYS A 297 21.71 -3.57 4.11
N GLY A 298 21.12 -3.34 2.95
CA GLY A 298 20.90 -4.34 1.92
C GLY A 298 22.11 -4.53 1.03
N SER A 299 21.95 -5.44 0.06
CA SER A 299 22.94 -5.71 -0.99
C SER A 299 22.69 -4.92 -2.27
N GLU A 300 21.49 -4.32 -2.42
CA GLU A 300 21.10 -3.59 -3.63
C GLU A 300 20.95 -2.08 -3.35
N PRO A 301 21.27 -1.20 -4.31
CA PRO A 301 20.98 0.23 -4.18
C PRO A 301 19.48 0.49 -4.11
N ILE A 302 19.07 1.40 -3.22
CA ILE A 302 17.69 1.86 -3.11
C ILE A 302 17.53 3.12 -3.98
N SER A 303 16.54 3.10 -4.86
CA SER A 303 16.30 4.16 -5.85
C SER A 303 15.01 4.94 -5.60
N ARG A 304 14.21 4.50 -4.64
CA ARG A 304 13.10 5.26 -4.09
C ARG A 304 12.91 4.94 -2.63
N LEU A 305 12.71 5.98 -1.82
CA LEU A 305 12.46 5.88 -0.40
C LEU A 305 11.30 6.78 -0.01
N ARG A 306 10.32 6.18 0.64
CA ARG A 306 9.08 6.80 1.12
C ARG A 306 8.86 6.39 2.58
N PHE A 307 8.22 7.27 3.33
CA PHE A 307 7.77 6.99 4.69
C PHE A 307 6.27 7.20 4.77
N ARG A 308 5.53 6.13 5.05
CA ARG A 308 4.06 6.18 5.19
C ARG A 308 3.66 6.23 6.64
N VAL A 309 2.78 7.16 7.00
CA VAL A 309 2.32 7.34 8.37
C VAL A 309 1.30 6.26 8.71
N VAL A 310 1.62 5.41 9.69
CA VAL A 310 0.74 4.33 10.14
C VAL A 310 0.11 4.61 11.49
N ASP A 311 0.69 5.51 12.29
CA ASP A 311 0.10 6.01 13.52
C ASP A 311 0.54 7.45 13.77
N VAL A 312 -0.41 8.31 14.12
CA VAL A 312 -0.13 9.70 14.48
C VAL A 312 -1.20 10.23 15.42
N THR A 313 -0.79 11.04 16.41
CA THR A 313 -1.75 11.76 17.26
C THR A 313 -2.24 13.01 16.54
N GLY A 314 -3.55 13.10 16.31
CA GLY A 314 -4.19 14.17 15.57
C GLY A 314 -5.72 14.14 15.73
N PRO A 315 -6.46 14.91 14.91
CA PRO A 315 -7.91 14.86 14.89
C PRO A 315 -8.43 13.43 14.67
N GLY A 316 -9.42 13.02 15.46
CA GLY A 316 -9.99 11.67 15.42
C GLY A 316 -9.24 10.62 16.25
N SER A 317 -7.95 10.84 16.55
CA SER A 317 -7.18 9.92 17.41
C SER A 317 -7.61 10.03 18.89
N GLU A 318 -7.17 9.08 19.72
CA GLU A 318 -7.42 9.08 21.16
C GLU A 318 -7.08 10.44 21.81
N ASN A 319 -7.95 10.96 22.66
CA ASN A 319 -7.68 12.23 23.36
C ASN A 319 -6.60 12.11 24.44
N THR A 320 -6.34 10.89 24.91
CA THR A 320 -5.39 10.58 25.97
C THR A 320 -4.32 9.61 25.48
N CYS A 321 -3.06 9.98 25.69
CA CYS A 321 -1.88 9.20 25.34
C CYS A 321 -1.34 8.61 26.64
N GLY A 322 -1.98 7.54 27.12
CA GLY A 322 -1.83 7.09 28.50
C GLY A 322 -2.53 8.05 29.47
N SER A 323 -1.79 8.58 30.45
CA SER A 323 -2.33 9.57 31.41
C SER A 323 -2.21 11.02 30.94
N ALA A 324 -1.58 11.28 29.79
CA ALA A 324 -1.36 12.61 29.25
C ALA A 324 -2.38 12.96 28.16
N VAL A 325 -2.65 14.25 27.94
CA VAL A 325 -3.41 14.71 26.78
C VAL A 325 -2.60 14.46 25.51
N CYS A 326 -3.22 13.90 24.47
CA CYS A 326 -2.57 13.73 23.18
C CYS A 326 -2.42 15.08 22.46
N ALA A 327 -1.24 15.29 21.87
CA ALA A 327 -0.98 16.36 20.95
C ALA A 327 -1.85 16.23 19.70
N ASP A 328 -2.07 17.36 19.02
CA ASP A 328 -2.51 17.37 17.62
C ASP A 328 -1.27 17.77 16.81
N VAL A 329 -0.72 16.80 16.09
CA VAL A 329 0.40 17.00 15.17
C VAL A 329 0.03 16.60 13.76
N ARG A 330 0.54 17.36 12.79
CA ARG A 330 0.24 17.19 11.36
C ARG A 330 1.54 16.99 10.61
N VAL A 331 1.63 15.98 9.76
CA VAL A 331 2.82 15.74 8.95
C VAL A 331 2.89 16.75 7.83
N LEU A 332 4.02 17.44 7.67
CA LEU A 332 4.23 18.51 6.70
C LEU A 332 5.49 18.24 5.86
N SER A 333 5.56 18.86 4.69
CA SER A 333 6.80 18.92 3.91
C SER A 333 7.87 19.71 4.67
N SER A 334 9.10 19.23 4.64
CA SER A 334 10.30 19.91 5.14
C SER A 334 11.23 20.31 3.99
N GLN A 335 12.15 21.22 4.28
CA GLN A 335 13.16 21.66 3.32
C GLN A 335 14.53 21.10 3.72
N ASP A 336 15.42 20.95 2.75
CA ASP A 336 16.83 20.68 3.02
C ASP A 336 17.41 21.75 3.96
N GLY A 337 18.28 21.31 4.86
CA GLY A 337 18.91 22.21 5.80
C GLY A 337 20.11 21.57 6.48
N GLU A 338 20.50 22.19 7.59
CA GLU A 338 21.63 21.75 8.40
C GLU A 338 21.17 21.52 9.84
N ALA A 339 21.79 20.52 10.46
CA ALA A 339 21.66 20.28 11.89
C ALA A 339 23.03 19.87 12.44
N GLY A 340 23.24 20.08 13.73
CA GLY A 340 24.52 19.72 14.31
C GLY A 340 24.54 19.71 15.82
N SER A 341 25.61 19.13 16.34
CA SER A 341 25.97 19.14 17.75
C SER A 341 27.49 19.14 17.88
N PRO A 342 28.05 19.37 19.08
CA PRO A 342 29.47 19.20 19.32
C PRO A 342 30.01 17.79 18.98
N ASN A 343 29.17 16.75 18.98
CA ASN A 343 29.60 15.36 18.74
C ASN A 343 29.70 15.02 17.25
N ILE A 344 28.80 15.55 16.42
CA ILE A 344 28.70 15.21 15.00
C ILE A 344 29.13 16.36 14.07
N GLY A 345 29.42 17.55 14.61
CA GLY A 345 29.62 18.76 13.80
C GLY A 345 28.32 19.22 13.14
N VAL A 346 28.43 20.03 12.09
CA VAL A 346 27.29 20.42 11.25
C VAL A 346 27.18 19.45 10.08
N VAL A 347 25.98 18.92 9.86
CA VAL A 347 25.68 17.97 8.78
C VAL A 347 24.45 18.42 7.99
N THR A 348 24.44 18.10 6.70
CA THR A 348 23.24 18.28 5.86
C THR A 348 22.17 17.27 6.28
N VAL A 349 20.92 17.74 6.29
CA VAL A 349 19.73 16.94 6.50
C VAL A 349 18.77 17.21 5.34
N ARG A 350 18.27 16.15 4.71
CA ARG A 350 17.36 16.24 3.58
C ARG A 350 15.93 16.41 4.06
N GLY A 351 15.22 17.35 3.42
CA GLY A 351 13.80 17.52 3.58
C GLY A 351 13.03 16.35 2.98
N LEU A 352 11.80 16.17 3.44
CA LEU A 352 10.85 15.19 2.94
C LEU A 352 9.62 15.93 2.39
N THR A 353 9.09 15.45 1.26
CA THR A 353 7.95 16.07 0.58
C THR A 353 6.68 15.28 0.91
N LEU A 354 5.66 15.92 1.48
CA LEU A 354 4.33 15.33 1.64
C LEU A 354 3.71 15.05 0.27
N GLU A 355 3.41 13.79 -0.01
CA GLU A 355 2.94 13.35 -1.32
C GLU A 355 1.49 13.74 -1.58
N GLN A 356 1.19 14.02 -2.86
CA GLN A 356 -0.09 14.48 -3.38
C GLN A 356 -0.24 13.98 -4.82
N PRO A 357 -1.46 13.96 -5.41
CA PRO A 357 -2.78 14.22 -4.83
C PRO A 357 -3.26 13.18 -3.79
N PRO A 358 -4.26 13.49 -2.95
CA PRO A 358 -5.01 14.73 -2.91
C PRO A 358 -4.23 15.84 -2.19
N VAL A 359 -4.74 17.07 -2.30
CA VAL A 359 -4.20 18.18 -1.53
C VAL A 359 -4.62 18.02 -0.07
N GLN A 360 -3.63 17.88 0.82
CA GLN A 360 -3.86 17.66 2.24
C GLN A 360 -3.93 19.00 2.99
N ALA A 361 -5.02 19.75 2.79
CA ALA A 361 -5.17 21.12 3.30
C ALA A 361 -5.05 21.23 4.82
N ASN A 362 -5.47 20.19 5.55
CA ASN A 362 -5.36 20.09 7.00
C ASN A 362 -4.04 19.44 7.48
N GLY A 363 -3.05 19.29 6.60
CA GLY A 363 -1.80 18.58 6.87
C GLY A 363 -1.95 17.06 6.80
N GLY A 364 -0.82 16.36 6.74
CA GLY A 364 -0.80 14.90 6.66
C GLY A 364 -1.15 14.22 7.97
N GLY A 365 -1.85 13.10 7.86
CA GLY A 365 -2.29 12.27 8.97
C GLY A 365 -2.01 10.79 8.70
N PHE A 366 -2.95 9.91 9.05
CA PHE A 366 -2.90 8.49 8.72
C PHE A 366 -2.82 8.26 7.21
N ASN A 367 -2.06 7.24 6.81
CA ASN A 367 -1.80 6.81 5.43
C ASN A 367 -1.15 7.84 4.49
N SER A 368 -1.06 9.11 4.89
CA SER A 368 -0.23 10.11 4.23
C SER A 368 1.21 9.61 4.17
N SER A 369 1.90 9.84 3.04
CA SER A 369 3.33 9.55 2.92
C SER A 369 4.16 10.80 2.65
N VAL A 370 5.41 10.73 3.07
CA VAL A 370 6.44 11.72 2.75
C VAL A 370 7.58 11.05 1.98
N SER A 371 8.03 11.69 0.90
CA SER A 371 9.04 11.18 -0.02
C SER A 371 10.41 11.79 0.23
N ALA A 372 11.46 10.98 0.16
CA ALA A 372 12.84 11.44 0.13
C ALA A 372 13.28 11.66 -1.33
N ASP A 373 12.90 12.79 -1.91
CA ASP A 373 13.08 13.08 -3.34
C ASP A 373 14.54 13.13 -3.80
N SER A 374 15.50 13.20 -2.87
CA SER A 374 16.93 13.08 -3.16
C SER A 374 17.37 11.66 -3.52
N ILE A 375 16.57 10.63 -3.19
CA ILE A 375 16.87 9.22 -3.49
C ILE A 375 16.10 8.82 -4.75
N THR A 376 16.83 8.69 -5.86
CA THR A 376 16.27 8.45 -7.20
C THR A 376 17.07 7.37 -7.93
N LEU A 377 16.66 7.01 -9.15
CA LEU A 377 17.49 6.18 -10.05
C LEU A 377 18.85 6.84 -10.36
N GLN A 378 18.90 8.18 -10.43
CA GLN A 378 20.12 8.92 -10.74
C GLN A 378 21.02 9.08 -9.51
N THR A 379 20.42 9.09 -8.32
CA THR A 379 21.10 9.26 -7.02
C THR A 379 20.64 8.19 -6.03
N PRO A 380 20.91 6.89 -6.28
CA PRO A 380 20.44 5.83 -5.41
C PRO A 380 21.22 5.82 -4.09
N LEU A 381 20.54 5.41 -3.01
CA LEU A 381 21.17 5.10 -1.73
C LEU A 381 21.82 3.71 -1.82
N VAL A 382 23.10 3.69 -2.18
CA VAL A 382 23.88 2.45 -2.35
C VAL A 382 24.03 1.65 -1.04
N PRO A 383 24.29 0.34 -1.11
CA PRO A 383 24.57 -0.50 0.07
C PRO A 383 25.59 0.12 1.02
N GLY A 384 25.27 0.13 2.32
CA GLY A 384 26.11 0.68 3.38
C GLY A 384 26.07 2.21 3.52
N ALA A 385 25.59 2.93 2.50
CA ALA A 385 25.44 4.38 2.57
C ALA A 385 24.26 4.81 3.45
N SER A 386 24.25 6.09 3.83
CA SER A 386 23.22 6.68 4.66
C SER A 386 22.77 8.05 4.16
N VAL A 387 21.53 8.40 4.48
CA VAL A 387 20.96 9.74 4.28
C VAL A 387 20.37 10.24 5.59
N ASN A 388 20.65 11.50 5.93
CA ASN A 388 20.01 12.17 7.05
C ASN A 388 18.71 12.80 6.56
N VAL A 389 17.60 12.53 7.23
CA VAL A 389 16.27 13.05 6.87
C VAL A 389 15.63 13.82 8.03
N GLU A 390 14.80 14.81 7.69
CA GLU A 390 14.03 15.60 8.65
C GLU A 390 12.53 15.41 8.44
N PHE A 391 11.88 14.75 9.40
CA PHE A 391 10.42 14.76 9.51
C PHE A 391 9.99 16.06 10.18
N LYS A 392 9.02 16.75 9.58
CA LYS A 392 8.44 17.98 10.14
C LYS A 392 6.99 17.74 10.52
N LEU A 393 6.68 18.04 11.77
CA LEU A 393 5.34 17.97 12.32
C LEU A 393 4.87 19.38 12.69
N GLY A 394 3.79 19.85 12.08
CA GLY A 394 3.09 21.04 12.54
C GLY A 394 2.33 20.75 13.83
N VAL A 395 2.46 21.61 14.83
CA VAL A 395 1.84 21.40 16.15
C VAL A 395 0.64 22.32 16.30
N MET A 396 -0.55 21.72 16.41
CA MET A 396 -1.81 22.44 16.61
C MET A 396 -2.24 22.45 18.07
N ARG A 397 -1.89 21.38 18.81
CA ARG A 397 -2.10 21.26 20.26
C ARG A 397 -0.91 20.57 20.90
N THR A 398 -0.42 21.12 22.02
CA THR A 398 0.65 20.49 22.80
C THR A 398 0.15 19.28 23.59
N GLY A 399 0.99 18.27 23.73
CA GLY A 399 0.69 17.06 24.50
C GLY A 399 1.74 15.99 24.27
N ALA A 400 1.47 14.78 24.76
CA ALA A 400 2.23 13.61 24.34
C ALA A 400 1.84 13.27 22.90
N PHE A 401 2.80 12.88 22.06
CA PHE A 401 2.53 12.59 20.65
C PHE A 401 3.03 11.19 20.30
N ARG A 402 2.43 10.61 19.26
CA ARG A 402 2.89 9.39 18.59
C ARG A 402 3.10 9.73 17.12
N LEU A 403 4.15 9.16 16.55
CA LEU A 403 4.38 9.11 15.10
C LEU A 403 5.07 7.78 14.82
N LEU A 404 4.39 6.89 14.11
CA LEU A 404 4.97 5.69 13.53
C LEU A 404 4.85 5.77 12.02
N VAL A 405 5.95 5.41 11.35
CA VAL A 405 6.01 5.36 9.88
C VAL A 405 6.54 4.00 9.43
N ASN A 406 5.98 3.49 8.34
CA ASN A 406 6.55 2.38 7.60
C ASN A 406 7.58 2.90 6.60
N TYR A 407 8.66 2.13 6.41
CA TYR A 407 9.65 2.39 5.38
C TYR A 407 9.25 1.65 4.10
N GLU A 408 8.95 2.42 3.06
CA GLU A 408 8.64 1.91 1.73
C GLU A 408 9.83 2.20 0.82
N ALA A 409 10.38 1.16 0.21
CA ALA A 409 11.54 1.31 -0.65
C ALA A 409 11.42 0.51 -1.95
N GLN A 410 12.15 0.96 -2.96
CA GLN A 410 12.30 0.24 -4.21
C GLN A 410 13.79 0.15 -4.59
N ASN A 411 14.25 -1.07 -4.83
CA ASN A 411 15.59 -1.30 -5.35
C ASN A 411 15.76 -0.73 -6.75
N PHE A 412 17.00 -0.38 -7.05
CA PHE A 412 17.44 -0.01 -8.38
C PHE A 412 17.37 -1.24 -9.29
N SER A 413 16.33 -1.31 -10.12
CA SER A 413 16.23 -2.30 -11.18
C SER A 413 16.37 -1.57 -12.52
N VAL A 414 17.50 -1.77 -13.21
CA VAL A 414 17.56 -1.45 -14.64
C VAL A 414 16.56 -2.38 -15.30
N LEU A 415 15.53 -1.84 -15.93
CA LEU A 415 14.70 -2.62 -16.84
C LEU A 415 15.63 -3.11 -17.97
N THR A 416 16.22 -4.29 -17.83
CA THR A 416 16.82 -4.98 -18.96
C THR A 416 15.67 -5.29 -19.89
N GLN A 417 15.52 -4.51 -20.97
CA GLN A 417 14.60 -4.86 -22.04
C GLN A 417 14.89 -6.32 -22.45
N PRO A 418 13.89 -7.21 -22.47
CA PRO A 418 14.10 -8.55 -22.98
C PRO A 418 14.41 -8.45 -24.48
N GLY A 419 15.66 -8.72 -24.86
CA GLY A 419 16.02 -9.03 -26.24
C GLY A 419 16.62 -7.90 -27.08
N ALA A 420 17.82 -7.44 -26.72
CA ALA A 420 18.80 -7.03 -27.74
C ALA A 420 19.95 -8.03 -27.73
N ARG A 421 19.76 -9.20 -28.36
CA ARG A 421 20.92 -10.01 -28.76
C ARG A 421 21.73 -9.15 -29.72
N SER A 422 22.92 -8.71 -29.32
CA SER A 422 23.88 -8.14 -30.24
C SER A 422 24.20 -9.20 -31.30
N ARG A 423 23.64 -9.07 -32.51
CA ARG A 423 24.22 -9.73 -33.67
C ARG A 423 25.59 -9.09 -33.88
N GLN A 424 26.65 -9.77 -33.45
CA GLN A 424 27.96 -9.52 -34.03
C GLN A 424 27.86 -9.85 -35.51
N ILE A 425 27.79 -8.82 -36.35
CA ILE A 425 28.07 -8.94 -37.77
C ILE A 425 29.58 -9.02 -37.87
N SER A 426 30.11 -10.24 -37.98
CA SER A 426 31.49 -10.43 -38.43
C SER A 426 31.57 -9.94 -39.88
N LYS A 427 32.28 -8.84 -40.11
CA LYS A 427 32.77 -8.50 -41.44
C LYS A 427 33.95 -9.42 -41.74
N ASN A 428 33.79 -10.30 -42.72
CA ASN A 428 34.87 -10.72 -43.60
C ASN A 428 34.78 -9.88 -44.86
#